data_AF-A0A2D9XZA0-F1
#
_entry.id   AF-A0A2D9XZA0-F1
#
_cell.length_a   1.000
_cell.length_b   1.000
_cell.length_c   1.000
_cell.angle_alpha   90.00
_cell.angle_beta   90.00
_cell.angle_gamma   90.00
#
_symmetry.space_group_name_H-M   'P 1'
#
loop_
_entity.id
_entity.type
_entity.pdbx_description
1 polymer ?
#
loop_
_entity_poly.entity_id
_entity_poly.type
_entity_poly.pdbx_seq_one_letter_code
_entity_poly.pdbx_strand_id
1 'polypeptide(L)'
;FEDDKIIEEITAMTYPSIGDFLKTHVVGQTPIDYNKFFEKVGLETSQEKVETDYVRNAGAFIVAGNQEKGTIYFNDLVSDNSFWAENGVLPNDEIIEVNGTQLTMANANSVLGATFQWQEGDDLVIKLNRAGEEVVVKTKIAKAYTKGNKLKEDENASQKAVELRNAWIKG
;
A
#
# COMPACT_ATOMS: atom_id res chain seq x y z
N PHE A 1 18.06 24.72 -14.63
CA PHE A 1 17.09 24.44 -13.57
C PHE A 1 17.86 24.54 -12.27
N GLU A 2 17.47 25.46 -11.38
CA GLU A 2 18.14 25.70 -10.09
C GLU A 2 17.13 25.41 -8.98
N ASP A 3 17.25 24.22 -8.38
CA ASP A 3 16.30 23.70 -7.39
C ASP A 3 16.09 24.68 -6.23
N ASP A 4 17.15 25.39 -5.83
CA ASP A 4 17.13 26.32 -4.70
C ASP A 4 16.24 27.56 -4.95
N LYS A 5 15.93 27.89 -6.22
CA LYS A 5 15.15 29.09 -6.59
C LYS A 5 13.69 28.79 -6.91
N ILE A 6 13.31 27.53 -7.09
CA ILE A 6 11.97 27.18 -7.60
C ILE A 6 10.83 27.71 -6.73
N ILE A 7 10.98 27.65 -5.40
CA ILE A 7 9.95 28.12 -4.46
C ILE A 7 9.84 29.64 -4.50
N GLU A 8 10.97 30.36 -4.64
CA GLU A 8 10.97 31.82 -4.75
C GLU A 8 10.28 32.28 -6.03
N GLU A 9 10.58 31.63 -7.16
CA GLU A 9 9.95 31.90 -8.45
C GLU A 9 8.43 31.63 -8.41
N ILE A 10 8.01 30.47 -7.89
CA ILE A 10 6.57 30.15 -7.73
C ILE A 10 5.88 31.19 -6.84
N THR A 11 6.53 31.60 -5.74
CA THR A 11 5.98 32.61 -4.83
C THR A 11 5.81 33.95 -5.53
N ALA A 12 6.80 34.38 -6.33
CA ALA A 12 6.76 35.62 -7.09
C ALA A 12 5.69 35.61 -8.20
N MET A 13 5.44 34.45 -8.80
CA MET A 13 4.42 34.28 -9.86
C MET A 13 3.00 34.07 -9.32
N THR A 14 2.84 33.74 -8.04
CA THR A 14 1.53 33.42 -7.45
C THR A 14 1.21 34.34 -6.27
N TYR A 15 1.30 33.83 -5.04
CA TYR A 15 0.97 34.55 -3.82
C TYR A 15 1.93 34.15 -2.68
N PRO A 16 2.22 35.07 -1.73
CA PRO A 16 3.05 34.76 -0.56
C PRO A 16 2.59 33.51 0.19
N SER A 17 1.28 33.29 0.31
CA SER A 17 0.71 32.12 1.00
C SER A 17 1.05 30.78 0.34
N ILE A 18 1.29 30.75 -0.97
CA ILE A 18 1.74 29.54 -1.68
C ILE A 18 3.20 29.25 -1.34
N GLY A 19 4.03 30.29 -1.25
CA GLY A 19 5.41 30.17 -0.76
C GLY A 19 5.47 29.62 0.66
N ASP A 20 4.65 30.13 1.57
CA ASP A 20 4.57 29.65 2.96
C ASP A 20 4.11 28.19 3.03
N PHE A 21 3.12 27.80 2.21
CA PHE A 21 2.66 26.43 2.10
C PHE A 21 3.78 25.48 1.66
N LEU A 22 4.49 25.82 0.57
CA LEU A 22 5.59 25.00 0.05
C LEU A 22 6.75 24.90 1.05
N LYS A 23 7.12 26.00 1.71
CA LYS A 23 8.14 25.97 2.77
C LYS A 23 7.75 25.06 3.93
N THR A 24 6.47 25.07 4.33
CA THR A 24 5.99 24.27 5.47
C THR A 24 5.92 22.78 5.15
N HIS A 25 5.43 22.44 3.96
CA HIS A 25 5.05 21.07 3.62
C HIS A 25 5.98 20.34 2.64
N VAL A 26 6.80 21.07 1.88
CA VAL A 26 7.75 20.49 0.91
C VAL A 26 9.18 20.60 1.43
N VAL A 27 9.58 21.77 1.93
CA VAL A 27 10.92 21.97 2.54
C VAL A 27 10.94 21.50 4.00
N GLY A 28 9.87 21.82 4.74
CA GLY A 28 9.67 21.40 6.12
C GLY A 28 9.26 19.94 6.24
N GLN A 29 9.13 19.48 7.49
CA GLN A 29 8.77 18.09 7.80
C GLN A 29 7.28 17.89 8.06
N THR A 30 6.45 18.93 7.89
CA THR A 30 5.02 18.85 8.24
C THR A 30 4.25 18.21 7.09
N PRO A 31 3.68 17.00 7.24
CA PRO A 31 2.92 16.36 6.17
C PRO A 31 1.69 17.19 5.80
N ILE A 32 1.26 17.09 4.53
CA ILE A 32 0.03 17.72 4.07
C ILE A 32 -1.16 16.90 4.58
N ASP A 33 -2.09 17.56 5.26
CA ASP A 33 -3.39 17.00 5.60
C ASP A 33 -4.34 17.12 4.40
N TYR A 34 -4.33 16.10 3.53
CA TYR A 34 -5.12 16.09 2.30
C TYR A 34 -6.64 16.07 2.54
N ASN A 35 -7.11 15.57 3.68
CA ASN A 35 -8.55 15.54 3.99
C ASN A 35 -9.14 16.97 3.99
N LYS A 36 -8.41 17.95 4.50
CA LYS A 36 -8.80 19.37 4.45
C LYS A 36 -8.99 19.93 3.04
N PHE A 37 -8.32 19.36 2.04
CA PHE A 37 -8.46 19.77 0.65
C PHE A 37 -9.59 19.01 -0.04
N PHE A 38 -9.73 17.71 0.26
CA PHE A 38 -10.84 16.89 -0.24
C PHE A 38 -12.19 17.41 0.24
N GLU A 39 -12.31 17.83 1.50
CA GLU A 39 -13.53 18.45 2.04
C GLU A 39 -13.99 19.66 1.23
N LYS A 40 -13.05 20.48 0.72
CA LYS A 40 -13.37 21.68 -0.09
C LYS A 40 -14.08 21.34 -1.41
N VAL A 41 -13.84 20.14 -1.93
CA VAL A 41 -14.44 19.61 -3.16
C VAL A 41 -15.52 18.56 -2.85
N GLY A 42 -16.02 18.53 -1.62
CA GLY A 42 -17.11 17.64 -1.20
C GLY A 42 -16.71 16.17 -1.31
N LEU A 43 -15.45 15.86 -1.03
CA LEU A 43 -14.92 14.51 -0.98
C LEU A 43 -14.49 14.19 0.46
N GLU A 44 -14.72 12.94 0.85
CA GLU A 44 -14.26 12.40 2.12
C GLU A 44 -13.52 11.07 1.91
N THR A 45 -12.70 10.69 2.87
CA THR A 45 -12.04 9.39 2.87
C THR A 45 -12.90 8.37 3.61
N SER A 46 -13.13 7.21 2.99
CA SER A 46 -13.72 6.04 3.65
C SER A 46 -12.70 4.91 3.73
N GLN A 47 -12.76 4.13 4.80
CA GLN A 47 -12.09 2.83 4.85
C GLN A 47 -12.97 1.80 4.14
N GLU A 48 -12.47 1.25 3.05
CA GLU A 48 -13.13 0.20 2.29
C GLU A 48 -12.21 -1.02 2.15
N LYS A 49 -12.80 -2.17 1.80
CA LYS A 49 -12.02 -3.31 1.35
C LYS A 49 -11.43 -2.97 -0.01
N VAL A 50 -10.10 -2.94 -0.06
CA VAL A 50 -9.35 -2.76 -1.31
C VAL A 50 -8.70 -4.09 -1.66
N GLU A 51 -8.90 -4.52 -2.91
CA GLU A 51 -8.26 -5.72 -3.43
C GLU A 51 -6.74 -5.54 -3.44
N THR A 52 -6.03 -6.56 -2.98
CA THR A 52 -4.58 -6.60 -2.88
C THR A 52 -4.02 -7.75 -3.70
N ASP A 53 -2.70 -7.81 -3.81
CA ASP A 53 -2.02 -9.02 -4.24
C ASP A 53 -1.52 -9.80 -3.02
N TYR A 54 -0.68 -10.81 -3.27
CA TYR A 54 -0.16 -11.73 -2.26
C TYR A 54 1.17 -11.25 -1.63
N VAL A 55 1.70 -10.09 -2.05
CA VAL A 55 2.99 -9.55 -1.60
C VAL A 55 2.90 -8.09 -1.11
N ARG A 56 1.77 -7.42 -1.28
CA ARG A 56 1.53 -6.01 -0.91
C ARG A 56 0.12 -5.80 -0.35
N ASN A 57 -0.01 -4.86 0.58
CA ASN A 57 -1.26 -4.25 1.03
C ASN A 57 -1.28 -2.78 0.64
N ALA A 58 -2.22 -2.36 -0.21
CA ALA A 58 -2.41 -0.96 -0.61
C ALA A 58 -1.10 -0.24 -1.00
N GLY A 59 -0.18 -0.94 -1.68
CA GLY A 59 1.12 -0.42 -2.14
C GLY A 59 2.32 -0.68 -1.22
N ALA A 60 2.10 -1.07 0.04
CA ALA A 60 3.17 -1.44 0.98
C ALA A 60 3.46 -2.95 0.92
N PHE A 61 4.73 -3.36 0.91
CA PHE A 61 5.10 -4.78 0.92
C PHE A 61 4.76 -5.46 2.25
N ILE A 62 4.22 -6.67 2.19
CA ILE A 62 3.91 -7.50 3.38
C ILE A 62 5.01 -8.52 3.70
N VAL A 63 6.08 -8.53 2.90
CA VAL A 63 7.26 -9.38 3.09
C VAL A 63 8.51 -8.53 3.26
N ALA A 64 9.46 -9.02 4.03
CA ALA A 64 10.76 -8.39 4.25
C ALA A 64 11.89 -9.43 4.25
N GLY A 65 13.10 -8.99 3.93
CA GLY A 65 14.30 -9.82 4.00
C GLY A 65 14.93 -9.77 5.38
N ASN A 66 15.38 -10.91 5.89
CA ASN A 66 16.27 -11.02 7.03
C ASN A 66 17.70 -11.27 6.52
N GLN A 67 18.54 -10.24 6.54
CA GLN A 67 19.90 -10.32 6.00
C GLN A 67 20.81 -11.26 6.81
N GLU A 68 20.62 -11.34 8.12
CA GLU A 68 21.45 -12.18 8.99
C GLU A 68 21.18 -13.67 8.74
N LYS A 69 19.91 -14.04 8.53
CA LYS A 69 19.49 -15.42 8.28
C LYS A 69 19.48 -15.79 6.80
N GLY A 70 19.48 -14.81 5.90
CA GLY A 70 19.30 -15.02 4.46
C GLY A 70 17.90 -15.50 4.08
N THR A 71 16.88 -15.17 4.89
CA THR A 71 15.49 -15.63 4.71
C THR A 71 14.54 -14.48 4.36
N ILE A 72 13.36 -14.82 3.84
CA ILE A 72 12.24 -13.88 3.64
C ILE A 72 11.18 -14.22 4.66
N TYR A 73 10.56 -13.21 5.26
CA TYR A 73 9.49 -13.40 6.23
C TYR A 73 8.33 -12.44 5.95
N PHE A 74 7.15 -12.80 6.45
CA PHE A 74 5.99 -11.90 6.48
C PHE A 74 6.15 -10.86 7.59
N ASN A 75 6.06 -9.57 7.25
CA ASN A 75 6.09 -8.49 8.24
C ASN A 75 4.70 -8.28 8.86
N ASP A 76 4.57 -7.33 9.79
CA ASP A 76 3.34 -7.08 10.54
C ASP A 76 2.11 -6.78 9.66
N LEU A 77 2.32 -6.24 8.46
CA LEU A 77 1.22 -5.93 7.53
C LEU A 77 0.51 -7.18 7.02
N VAL A 78 1.11 -8.38 7.12
CA VAL A 78 0.45 -9.62 6.69
C VAL A 78 -0.88 -9.87 7.39
N SER A 79 -1.01 -9.42 8.65
CA SER A 79 -2.26 -9.56 9.41
C SER A 79 -3.43 -8.78 8.82
N ASP A 80 -3.14 -7.74 8.04
CA ASP A 80 -4.15 -6.94 7.33
C ASP A 80 -4.45 -7.47 5.91
N ASN A 81 -3.74 -8.52 5.46
CA ASN A 81 -4.02 -9.20 4.20
C ASN A 81 -4.99 -10.35 4.44
N SER A 82 -6.22 -10.24 3.94
CA SER A 82 -7.29 -11.19 4.25
C SER A 82 -6.94 -12.63 3.86
N PHE A 83 -6.31 -12.83 2.69
CA PHE A 83 -5.97 -14.16 2.22
C PHE A 83 -4.99 -14.86 3.17
N TRP A 84 -3.90 -14.19 3.55
CA TRP A 84 -2.90 -14.77 4.43
C TRP A 84 -3.42 -14.95 5.87
N ALA A 85 -4.11 -13.96 6.41
CA ALA A 85 -4.68 -14.02 7.75
C ALA A 85 -5.73 -15.14 7.88
N GLU A 86 -6.61 -15.31 6.90
CA GLU A 86 -7.62 -16.39 6.88
C GLU A 86 -6.99 -17.78 6.77
N ASN A 87 -5.83 -17.89 6.14
CA ASN A 87 -5.06 -19.14 6.02
C ASN A 87 -4.04 -19.34 7.17
N GLY A 88 -4.15 -18.54 8.24
CA GLY A 88 -3.41 -18.73 9.48
C GLY A 88 -1.92 -18.35 9.40
N VAL A 89 -1.52 -17.55 8.41
CA VAL A 89 -0.19 -16.95 8.34
C VAL A 89 -0.09 -15.81 9.36
N LEU A 90 1.05 -15.72 10.03
CA LEU A 90 1.30 -14.76 11.10
C LEU A 90 2.52 -13.89 10.78
N PRO A 91 2.62 -12.70 11.39
CA PRO A 91 3.85 -11.93 11.37
C PRO A 91 5.05 -12.76 11.86
N ASN A 92 6.20 -12.54 11.22
CA ASN A 92 7.46 -13.26 11.45
C ASN A 92 7.50 -14.72 11.00
N ASP A 93 6.48 -15.22 10.30
CA ASP A 93 6.60 -16.48 9.57
C ASP A 93 7.66 -16.33 8.47
N GLU A 94 8.72 -17.14 8.55
CA GLU A 94 9.74 -17.22 7.51
C GLU A 94 9.24 -18.11 6.38
N ILE A 95 9.23 -17.61 5.14
CA ILE A 95 8.78 -18.34 3.97
C ILE A 95 9.92 -19.23 3.46
N ILE A 96 9.73 -20.54 3.55
CA ILE A 96 10.74 -21.55 3.18
C ILE A 96 10.55 -22.02 1.73
N GLU A 97 9.30 -22.29 1.34
CA GLU A 97 8.99 -22.88 0.04
C GLU A 97 7.61 -22.41 -0.44
N VAL A 98 7.49 -22.10 -1.73
CA VAL A 98 6.23 -21.75 -2.39
C VAL A 98 6.04 -22.69 -3.57
N ASN A 99 4.96 -23.48 -3.58
CA ASN A 99 4.63 -24.47 -4.62
C ASN A 99 5.82 -25.36 -5.01
N GLY A 100 6.52 -25.93 -4.02
CA GLY A 100 7.67 -26.81 -4.27
C GLY A 100 8.99 -26.09 -4.57
N THR A 101 8.97 -24.76 -4.72
CA THR A 101 10.17 -23.96 -5.02
C THR A 101 10.70 -23.32 -3.74
N GLN A 102 11.92 -23.66 -3.34
CA GLN A 102 12.58 -23.07 -2.19
C GLN A 102 12.75 -21.56 -2.39
N LEU A 103 12.38 -20.77 -1.38
CA LEU A 103 12.56 -19.33 -1.39
C LEU A 103 13.88 -18.95 -0.70
N THR A 104 14.67 -18.11 -1.37
CA THR A 104 15.94 -17.58 -0.88
C THR A 104 16.08 -16.12 -1.31
N MET A 105 17.03 -15.38 -0.71
CA MET A 105 17.39 -14.04 -1.18
C MET A 105 17.74 -13.99 -2.68
N ALA A 106 18.37 -15.04 -3.21
CA ALA A 106 18.86 -15.08 -4.59
C ALA A 106 17.74 -15.22 -5.63
N ASN A 107 16.62 -15.86 -5.28
CA ASN A 107 15.50 -16.12 -6.19
C ASN A 107 14.20 -15.41 -5.79
N ALA A 108 14.24 -14.56 -4.76
CA ALA A 108 13.11 -13.81 -4.20
C ALA A 108 12.22 -13.16 -5.27
N ASN A 109 12.84 -12.36 -6.15
CA ASN A 109 12.10 -11.63 -7.19
C ASN A 109 11.37 -12.55 -8.17
N SER A 110 11.95 -13.72 -8.47
CA SER A 110 11.34 -14.70 -9.37
C SER A 110 10.16 -15.38 -8.70
N VAL A 111 10.36 -15.92 -7.48
CA VAL A 111 9.34 -16.68 -6.77
C VAL A 111 8.18 -15.78 -6.34
N LEU A 112 8.46 -14.60 -5.76
CA LEU A 112 7.43 -13.64 -5.37
C LEU A 112 6.78 -12.97 -6.59
N GLY A 113 7.54 -12.74 -7.65
CA GLY A 113 6.99 -12.22 -8.92
C GLY A 113 6.04 -13.20 -9.60
N ALA A 114 6.25 -14.51 -9.44
CA ALA A 114 5.35 -15.53 -9.97
C ALA A 114 3.95 -15.48 -9.33
N THR A 115 3.80 -14.89 -8.13
CA THR A 115 2.49 -14.74 -7.48
C THR A 115 1.51 -13.87 -8.28
N PHE A 116 2.01 -12.98 -9.14
CA PHE A 116 1.17 -12.18 -10.04
C PHE A 116 0.51 -12.99 -11.16
N GLN A 117 0.94 -14.23 -11.37
CA GLN A 117 0.36 -15.14 -12.36
C GLN A 117 -0.63 -16.14 -11.76
N TRP A 118 -0.81 -16.13 -10.43
CA TRP A 118 -1.75 -17.02 -9.76
C TRP A 118 -3.19 -16.71 -10.13
N GLN A 119 -3.98 -17.76 -10.34
CA GLN A 119 -5.40 -17.66 -10.68
C GLN A 119 -6.26 -18.16 -9.53
N GLU A 120 -7.43 -17.53 -9.35
CA GLU A 120 -8.41 -17.95 -8.36
C GLU A 120 -8.78 -19.44 -8.58
N GLY A 121 -8.68 -20.23 -7.50
CA GLY A 121 -8.94 -21.67 -7.51
C GLY A 121 -7.69 -22.57 -7.67
N ASP A 122 -6.54 -22.02 -8.06
CA ASP A 122 -5.27 -22.75 -8.13
C ASP A 122 -4.88 -23.31 -6.76
N ASP A 123 -4.25 -24.48 -6.74
CA ASP A 123 -3.70 -25.02 -5.50
C ASP A 123 -2.45 -24.25 -5.07
N LEU A 124 -2.40 -23.89 -3.79
CA LEU A 124 -1.25 -23.26 -3.15
C LEU A 124 -0.75 -24.16 -2.01
N VAL A 125 0.55 -24.43 -2.03
CA VAL A 125 1.29 -25.01 -0.90
C VAL A 125 2.42 -24.08 -0.53
N ILE A 126 2.43 -23.59 0.70
CA ILE A 126 3.53 -22.81 1.26
C ILE A 126 4.05 -23.48 2.52
N LYS A 127 5.38 -23.60 2.64
CA LYS A 127 6.05 -24.05 3.85
C LYS A 127 6.62 -22.84 4.56
N LEU A 128 6.35 -22.74 5.84
CA LEU A 128 6.75 -21.66 6.72
C LEU A 128 7.59 -22.23 7.86
N ASN A 129 8.52 -21.44 8.35
CA ASN A 129 9.17 -21.64 9.64
C ASN A 129 8.61 -20.61 10.62
N ARG A 130 7.83 -21.09 11.59
CA ARG A 130 7.25 -20.29 12.65
C ARG A 130 8.03 -20.55 13.93
N ALA A 131 8.91 -19.62 14.28
CA ALA A 131 9.71 -19.70 15.50
C ALA A 131 10.49 -21.03 15.70
N GLY A 132 10.91 -21.66 14.60
CA GLY A 132 11.63 -22.95 14.60
C GLY A 132 10.76 -24.15 14.25
N GLU A 133 9.43 -23.99 14.18
CA GLU A 133 8.50 -25.06 13.81
C GLU A 133 8.08 -24.96 12.34
N GLU A 134 8.10 -26.08 11.62
CA GLU A 134 7.59 -26.13 10.24
C GLU A 134 6.06 -26.10 10.25
N VAL A 135 5.49 -25.14 9.52
CA VAL A 135 4.05 -25.00 9.29
C VAL A 135 3.80 -25.10 7.79
N VAL A 136 2.91 -26.02 7.38
CA VAL A 136 2.52 -26.19 5.98
C VAL A 136 1.10 -25.68 5.79
N VAL A 137 0.94 -24.63 5.00
CA VAL A 137 -0.37 -24.13 4.59
C VAL A 137 -0.70 -24.68 3.21
N LYS A 138 -1.82 -25.41 3.12
CA LYS A 138 -2.37 -25.94 1.87
C LYS A 138 -3.75 -25.33 1.67
N THR A 139 -3.91 -24.57 0.60
CA THR A 139 -5.16 -23.84 0.34
C THR A 139 -5.38 -23.66 -1.16
N LYS A 140 -6.45 -22.98 -1.52
CA LYS A 140 -6.69 -22.51 -2.89
C LYS A 140 -6.55 -21.00 -2.96
N ILE A 141 -5.97 -20.53 -4.04
CA ILE A 141 -5.85 -19.11 -4.32
C ILE A 141 -7.24 -18.47 -4.34
N ALA A 142 -7.39 -17.40 -3.57
CA ALA A 142 -8.60 -16.59 -3.49
C ALA A 142 -8.20 -15.12 -3.44
N LYS A 143 -9.15 -14.23 -3.75
CA LYS A 143 -8.89 -12.79 -3.73
C LYS A 143 -8.44 -12.33 -2.34
N ALA A 144 -7.37 -11.55 -2.32
CA ALA A 144 -6.85 -10.92 -1.12
C ALA A 144 -7.38 -9.49 -1.01
N TYR A 145 -7.69 -9.06 0.20
CA TYR A 145 -8.16 -7.72 0.51
C TYR A 145 -7.43 -7.16 1.71
N THR A 146 -7.35 -5.84 1.78
CA THR A 146 -6.95 -5.11 2.98
C THR A 146 -7.91 -3.95 3.24
N LYS A 147 -7.76 -3.28 4.38
CA LYS A 147 -8.44 -2.01 4.64
C LYS A 147 -7.64 -0.89 3.98
N GLY A 148 -8.20 -0.29 2.94
CA GLY A 148 -7.59 0.86 2.27
C GLY A 148 -8.47 2.10 2.40
N ASN A 149 -7.83 3.27 2.36
CA ASN A 149 -8.55 4.53 2.26
C ASN A 149 -8.94 4.76 0.79
N LYS A 150 -10.21 5.02 0.54
CA LYS A 150 -10.72 5.42 -0.76
C LYS A 150 -11.34 6.81 -0.65
N LEU A 151 -11.15 7.60 -1.69
CA LEU A 151 -11.81 8.89 -1.80
C LEU A 151 -13.21 8.66 -2.39
N LYS A 152 -14.24 9.18 -1.71
CA LYS A 152 -15.63 9.10 -2.17
C LYS A 152 -16.31 10.45 -2.02
N GLU A 153 -17.47 10.60 -2.65
CA GLU A 153 -18.30 11.79 -2.51
C GLU A 153 -18.89 11.86 -1.10
N ASP A 154 -18.81 13.04 -0.47
CA ASP A 154 -19.57 13.34 0.74
C ASP A 154 -21.02 13.60 0.34
N GLU A 155 -21.93 12.77 0.85
CA GLU A 155 -23.37 12.86 0.57
C GLU A 155 -23.99 14.17 1.08
N ASN A 156 -23.32 14.85 2.02
CA ASN A 156 -23.74 16.13 2.58
C ASN A 156 -23.01 17.33 1.94
N ALA A 157 -22.23 17.09 0.88
CA ALA A 157 -21.46 18.15 0.22
C ALA A 157 -22.35 19.28 -0.28
N SER A 158 -21.93 20.52 -0.02
CA SER A 158 -22.63 21.69 -0.56
C SER A 158 -22.56 21.72 -2.09
N GLN A 159 -23.57 22.32 -2.73
CA GLN A 159 -23.58 22.51 -4.18
C GLN A 159 -22.32 23.21 -4.71
N LYS A 160 -21.79 24.21 -3.97
CA LYS A 160 -20.53 24.90 -4.32
C LYS A 160 -19.32 23.96 -4.34
N ALA A 161 -19.26 23.03 -3.38
CA ALA A 161 -18.18 22.05 -3.31
C ALA A 161 -18.25 21.05 -4.48
N VAL A 162 -19.45 20.61 -4.85
CA VAL A 162 -19.70 19.74 -6.01
C VAL A 162 -19.37 20.45 -7.33
N GLU A 163 -19.76 21.72 -7.48
CA GLU A 163 -19.40 22.55 -8.64
C GLU A 163 -17.88 22.70 -8.78
N LEU A 164 -17.19 22.96 -7.67
CA LEU A 164 -15.73 23.05 -7.64
C LEU A 164 -15.08 21.72 -8.04
N ARG A 165 -15.55 20.59 -7.49
CA ARG A 165 -15.09 19.25 -7.87
C ARG A 165 -15.22 19.01 -9.38
N ASN A 166 -16.39 19.30 -9.93
CA ASN A 166 -16.67 19.11 -11.35
C ASN A 166 -15.84 20.04 -12.26
N ALA A 167 -15.44 21.21 -11.77
CA ALA A 167 -14.53 22.08 -12.50
C ALA A 167 -13.10 21.52 -12.55
N TRP A 168 -12.68 20.78 -11.52
CA TRP A 168 -11.33 20.20 -11.40
C TRP A 168 -11.17 18.82 -12.06
N ILE A 169 -12.22 17.99 -12.06
CA ILE A 169 -12.17 16.57 -12.51
C ILE A 169 -12.64 16.39 -13.97
N LYS A 170 -13.02 17.45 -14.66
CA LYS A 170 -13.23 17.41 -16.12
C LYS A 170 -11.90 17.26 -16.85
N GLY A 171 -11.46 16.01 -17.00
CA GLY A 171 -10.49 15.60 -18.01
C GLY A 171 -11.11 15.55 -19.40
#